data_AF-A0A0J1HXK5-F1
#
_entry.id   AF-A0A0J1HXK5-F1
#
_cell.length_a   1.000
_cell.length_b   1.000
_cell.length_c   1.000
_cell.angle_alpha   90.00
_cell.angle_beta   90.00
_cell.angle_gamma   90.00
#
_symmetry.space_group_name_H-M   'P 1'
#
loop_
_entity.id
_entity.type
_entity.pdbx_description
1 polymer ?
#
loop_
_entity_poly.entity_id
_entity_poly.type
_entity_poly.pdbx_seq_one_letter_code
_entity_poly.pdbx_strand_id
1 'polypeptide(L)'
;MKREDWIIKYITDKNHTGMYMGVSDLYTLFFLYEQKLLTVKQMNTFYNYYHEKPMHYNAFRNRLNKMYKLKIIRKDNYYLKKRHGYEMSMYSIGEKGLYILKHAGFINWDKENIYVGKRQYEHTLGIKEAVLRTIDLEIKRKGWFLSQDGENIYVFKKFIDDYGLNNIAPFSKWSSIPKYIYESEDWGENEIVGRAARGERMYSKGDVLYSIQPFPLFKEIQEDEDNLKPDWIFRFNKHQLNLEIDSGAEKNKIIINKIKRYIRLSQLMPTIQHHVIFAIIDNSYPTVSEHGARKQRTSNLKDLIRSIPELSTSTLQVYVTPMKRVSPVMYQILSYAGLEKDDNLEYHKQIIQRLNSSLSFSYNSNLLSTEVELREHGFFHQGFQNTKLPVYHFQKKNNQNATGLLEFWGIVTRMIEGNVNNFKMLVELSQLLAKNNSYEGKWVLPRDTKIIAIYPKELNETESSILHDIFHSSISNNVILMREEDIKQFNPQFYDIKQRELRMFEDFFN
;
A
#
# COMPACT_ATOMS: atom_id res chain seq x y z
N MET A 1 17.16 -23.38 -16.40
CA MET A 1 17.46 -22.24 -17.29
C MET A 1 17.91 -22.86 -18.60
N LYS A 2 17.25 -22.54 -19.72
CA LYS A 2 17.77 -22.96 -21.02
C LYS A 2 19.07 -22.20 -21.26
N ARG A 3 19.96 -22.76 -22.09
CA ARG A 3 21.29 -22.18 -22.36
C ARG A 3 21.21 -20.83 -23.13
N GLU A 4 20.00 -20.41 -23.50
CA GLU A 4 19.70 -19.26 -24.35
C GLU A 4 19.20 -18.03 -23.57
N ASP A 5 18.90 -18.16 -22.27
CA ASP A 5 18.26 -17.08 -21.48
C ASP A 5 19.22 -16.28 -20.56
N TRP A 6 20.52 -16.58 -20.60
CA TRP A 6 21.50 -15.90 -19.74
C TRP A 6 22.02 -14.64 -20.41
N ILE A 7 22.29 -13.64 -19.59
CA ILE A 7 22.81 -12.33 -20.02
C ILE A 7 24.16 -12.03 -19.39
N ILE A 8 24.50 -12.69 -18.28
CA ILE A 8 25.82 -12.65 -17.67
C ILE A 8 26.33 -14.06 -17.41
N LYS A 9 27.61 -14.31 -17.68
CA LYS A 9 28.34 -15.45 -17.11
C LYS A 9 29.43 -14.92 -16.19
N TYR A 10 29.27 -15.19 -14.89
CA TYR A 10 30.31 -14.95 -13.90
C TYR A 10 31.29 -16.13 -13.88
N ILE A 11 32.57 -15.86 -14.12
CA ILE A 11 33.64 -16.84 -14.28
C ILE A 11 34.58 -16.81 -13.06
N THR A 12 34.82 -17.98 -12.48
CA THR A 12 35.61 -18.15 -11.24
C THR A 12 36.92 -18.92 -11.44
N ASP A 13 37.19 -19.44 -12.64
CA ASP A 13 38.46 -20.09 -12.94
C ASP A 13 38.80 -20.10 -14.45
N LYS A 14 40.01 -20.58 -14.76
CA LYS A 14 40.54 -20.74 -16.12
C LYS A 14 39.75 -21.73 -17.00
N ASN A 15 38.97 -22.63 -16.40
CA ASN A 15 38.11 -23.56 -17.13
C ASN A 15 36.76 -22.93 -17.50
N HIS A 16 36.63 -21.61 -17.28
CA HIS A 16 35.38 -20.88 -17.44
C HIS A 16 34.23 -21.48 -16.63
N THR A 17 34.52 -22.06 -15.45
CA THR A 17 33.49 -22.46 -14.51
C THR A 17 32.89 -21.23 -13.83
N GLY A 18 31.71 -21.41 -13.23
CA GLY A 18 31.03 -20.34 -12.51
C GLY A 18 29.52 -20.41 -12.66
N MET A 19 28.87 -19.27 -12.87
CA MET A 19 27.41 -19.15 -12.86
C MET A 19 26.87 -18.33 -14.02
N TYR A 20 25.93 -18.93 -14.76
CA TYR A 20 25.10 -18.24 -15.74
C TYR A 20 23.93 -17.54 -15.03
N MET A 21 23.74 -16.26 -15.33
CA MET A 21 22.76 -15.36 -14.72
C MET A 21 21.86 -14.75 -15.80
N GLY A 22 20.55 -14.81 -15.58
CA GLY A 22 19.56 -14.11 -16.38
C GLY A 22 19.19 -12.75 -15.78
N VAL A 23 18.23 -12.07 -16.41
CA VAL A 23 17.67 -10.80 -15.94
C VAL A 23 17.12 -10.90 -14.52
N SER A 24 16.38 -11.97 -14.22
CA SER A 24 15.78 -12.21 -12.91
C SER A 24 16.83 -12.35 -11.80
N ASP A 25 18.00 -12.93 -12.08
CA ASP A 25 19.10 -13.03 -11.12
C ASP A 25 19.69 -11.67 -10.78
N LEU A 26 19.99 -10.86 -11.80
CA LEU A 26 20.62 -9.56 -11.60
C LEU A 26 19.70 -8.61 -10.85
N TYR A 27 18.42 -8.54 -11.23
CA TYR A 27 17.48 -7.71 -10.51
C TYR A 27 17.20 -8.22 -9.10
N THR A 28 17.15 -9.55 -8.88
CA THR A 28 17.00 -10.09 -7.51
C THR A 28 18.23 -9.79 -6.66
N LEU A 29 19.43 -9.82 -7.25
CA LEU A 29 20.67 -9.47 -6.57
C LEU A 29 20.73 -7.97 -6.26
N PHE A 30 20.32 -7.12 -7.20
CA PHE A 30 20.22 -5.68 -7.01
C PHE A 30 19.17 -5.33 -5.96
N PHE A 31 18.01 -5.98 -5.99
CA PHE A 31 16.99 -5.83 -4.95
C PHE A 31 17.51 -6.29 -3.58
N LEU A 32 18.27 -7.38 -3.51
CA LEU A 32 18.90 -7.81 -2.26
C LEU A 32 19.92 -6.78 -1.73
N TYR A 33 20.72 -6.18 -2.62
CA TYR A 33 21.63 -5.08 -2.26
C TYR A 33 20.84 -3.90 -1.68
N GLU A 34 19.77 -3.48 -2.36
CA GLU A 34 18.91 -2.38 -1.96
C GLU A 34 18.16 -2.64 -0.64
N GLN A 35 17.68 -3.86 -0.44
CA GLN A 35 16.92 -4.25 0.74
C GLN A 35 17.82 -4.70 1.91
N LYS A 36 19.11 -4.96 1.66
CA LYS A 36 20.14 -5.41 2.63
C LYS A 36 19.95 -6.83 3.17
N LEU A 37 18.72 -7.22 3.50
CA LEU A 37 18.38 -8.51 4.10
C LEU A 37 17.02 -9.00 3.59
N LEU A 38 16.95 -10.23 3.11
CA LEU A 38 15.70 -10.87 2.65
C LEU A 38 15.66 -12.35 3.06
N THR A 39 14.46 -12.88 3.30
CA THR A 39 14.24 -14.32 3.44
C THR A 39 14.27 -15.04 2.09
N VAL A 40 14.49 -16.36 2.09
CA VAL A 40 14.34 -17.19 0.87
C VAL A 40 12.99 -16.96 0.18
N LYS A 41 11.90 -16.87 0.97
CA LYS A 41 10.54 -16.67 0.44
C LYS A 41 10.40 -15.33 -0.26
N GLN A 42 10.84 -14.25 0.38
CA GLN A 42 10.81 -12.90 -0.19
C GLN A 42 11.64 -12.78 -1.47
N MET A 43 12.85 -13.36 -1.48
CA MET A 43 13.67 -13.42 -2.69
C MET A 43 12.99 -14.24 -3.80
N ASN A 44 12.35 -15.38 -3.46
CA ASN A 44 11.66 -16.21 -4.45
C ASN A 44 10.43 -15.49 -5.04
N THR A 45 9.66 -14.79 -4.19
CA THR A 45 8.55 -13.95 -4.63
C THR A 45 9.02 -12.91 -5.64
N PHE A 46 10.05 -12.14 -5.30
CA PHE A 46 10.59 -11.12 -6.21
C PHE A 46 11.14 -11.72 -7.51
N TYR A 47 11.92 -12.79 -7.41
CA TYR A 47 12.50 -13.49 -8.55
C TYR A 47 11.43 -13.98 -9.53
N ASN A 48 10.30 -14.45 -9.02
CA ASN A 48 9.21 -14.99 -9.85
C ASN A 48 8.42 -13.92 -10.62
N TYR A 49 8.58 -12.63 -10.33
CA TYR A 49 7.97 -11.56 -11.12
C TYR A 49 8.51 -11.45 -12.55
N TYR A 50 9.63 -12.10 -12.82
CA TYR A 50 10.27 -12.14 -14.14
C TYR A 50 9.86 -13.37 -14.97
N HIS A 51 8.99 -14.22 -14.44
CA HIS A 51 8.65 -15.51 -15.04
C HIS A 51 7.14 -15.65 -15.20
N GLU A 52 6.67 -16.01 -16.41
CA GLU A 52 5.26 -16.39 -16.63
C GLU A 52 4.85 -17.60 -15.79
N LYS A 53 5.76 -18.58 -15.73
CA LYS A 53 5.62 -19.78 -14.90
C LYS A 53 6.60 -19.66 -13.73
N PRO A 54 6.11 -19.49 -12.49
CA PRO A 54 6.96 -19.36 -11.33
C PRO A 54 7.98 -20.50 -11.22
N MET A 55 9.22 -20.16 -10.89
CA MET A 55 10.24 -21.14 -10.58
C MET A 55 9.87 -21.86 -9.29
N HIS A 56 9.93 -23.20 -9.33
CA HIS A 56 9.69 -24.01 -8.15
C HIS A 56 10.65 -23.65 -7.00
N TYR A 57 10.12 -23.55 -5.79
CA TYR A 57 10.84 -23.07 -4.60
C TYR A 57 12.17 -23.82 -4.34
N ASN A 58 12.18 -25.15 -4.48
CA ASN A 58 13.39 -25.96 -4.29
C ASN A 58 14.46 -25.67 -5.35
N ALA A 59 14.06 -25.42 -6.59
CA ALA A 59 14.99 -25.11 -7.66
C ALA A 59 15.63 -23.72 -7.41
N PHE A 60 14.84 -22.76 -6.93
CA PHE A 60 15.33 -21.45 -6.51
C PHE A 60 16.28 -21.56 -5.32
N ARG A 61 15.96 -22.37 -4.31
CA ARG A 61 16.84 -22.63 -3.16
C ARG A 61 18.19 -23.23 -3.58
N ASN A 62 18.20 -24.16 -4.54
CA ASN A 62 19.44 -24.72 -5.09
C ASN A 62 20.28 -23.64 -5.81
N ARG A 63 19.61 -22.71 -6.50
CA ARG A 63 20.25 -21.55 -7.13
C ARG A 63 20.91 -20.63 -6.08
N LEU A 64 20.21 -20.30 -4.99
CA LEU A 64 20.78 -19.54 -3.86
C LEU A 64 21.94 -20.27 -3.19
N ASN A 65 21.85 -21.59 -3.01
CA ASN A 65 22.96 -22.37 -2.45
C ASN A 65 24.23 -22.27 -3.32
N LYS A 66 24.08 -22.26 -4.65
CA LYS A 66 25.20 -22.03 -5.58
C LYS A 66 25.76 -20.61 -5.43
N MET A 67 24.90 -19.58 -5.41
CA MET A 67 25.31 -18.19 -5.19
C MET A 67 26.07 -18.03 -3.86
N TYR A 68 25.60 -18.70 -2.79
CA TYR A 68 26.27 -18.70 -1.49
C TYR A 68 27.67 -19.34 -1.54
N LYS A 69 27.81 -20.51 -2.18
CA LYS A 69 29.12 -21.17 -2.36
C LYS A 69 30.12 -20.31 -3.13
N LEU A 70 29.63 -19.53 -4.10
CA LEU A 70 30.42 -18.58 -4.89
C LEU A 70 30.60 -17.22 -4.20
N LYS A 71 30.18 -17.08 -2.94
CA LYS A 71 30.25 -15.83 -2.16
C LYS A 71 29.54 -14.62 -2.83
N ILE A 72 28.61 -14.88 -3.74
CA ILE A 72 27.76 -13.86 -4.38
C ILE A 72 26.76 -13.30 -3.36
N ILE A 73 26.27 -14.17 -2.48
CA ILE A 73 25.40 -13.82 -1.35
C ILE A 73 25.96 -14.41 -0.06
N ARG A 74 25.63 -13.79 1.08
CA ARG A 74 25.89 -14.32 2.43
C ARG A 74 24.61 -14.91 2.97
N LYS A 75 24.72 -15.95 3.80
CA LYS A 75 23.59 -16.64 4.42
C LYS A 75 23.66 -16.48 5.93
N ASP A 76 22.58 -16.02 6.52
CA ASP A 76 22.35 -16.00 7.95
C ASP A 76 21.11 -16.82 8.29
N ASN A 77 21.05 -17.33 9.52
CA ASN A 77 19.89 -18.08 9.99
C ASN A 77 19.25 -17.39 11.21
N TYR A 78 17.93 -17.36 11.21
CA TYR A 78 17.13 -16.87 12.32
C TYR A 78 16.35 -18.02 12.97
N TYR A 79 16.70 -18.33 14.22
CA TYR A 79 16.12 -19.44 14.98
C TYR A 79 14.78 -19.05 15.60
N LEU A 80 13.72 -19.79 15.25
CA LEU A 80 12.40 -19.64 15.86
C LEU A 80 12.32 -20.53 17.11
N LYS A 81 12.83 -20.04 18.25
CA LYS A 81 12.78 -20.79 19.52
C LYS A 81 11.35 -21.16 19.99
N LYS A 82 10.30 -20.50 19.48
CA LYS A 82 8.91 -20.71 19.90
C LYS A 82 8.08 -21.65 19.00
N ARG A 83 8.55 -22.00 17.79
CA ARG A 83 7.79 -22.82 16.83
C ARG A 83 8.61 -24.05 16.43
N HIS A 84 8.60 -25.08 17.28
CA HIS A 84 9.18 -26.41 17.03
C HIS A 84 10.60 -26.46 16.41
N GLY A 85 11.48 -25.49 16.73
CA GLY A 85 12.85 -25.47 16.21
C GLY A 85 12.98 -25.05 14.73
N TYR A 86 11.97 -24.38 14.16
CA TYR A 86 12.03 -23.91 12.78
C TYR A 86 13.16 -22.88 12.58
N GLU A 87 13.95 -23.05 11.53
CA GLU A 87 15.04 -22.14 11.15
C GLU A 87 14.67 -21.43 9.85
N MET A 88 14.71 -20.10 9.87
CA MET A 88 14.50 -19.29 8.67
C MET A 88 15.83 -18.79 8.14
N SER A 89 16.19 -19.22 6.93
CA SER A 89 17.36 -18.69 6.23
C SER A 89 17.08 -17.32 5.62
N MET A 90 18.00 -16.40 5.85
CA MET A 90 18.03 -15.05 5.31
C MET A 90 19.33 -14.86 4.52
N TYR A 91 19.32 -13.94 3.57
CA TYR A 91 20.47 -13.62 2.78
C TYR A 91 20.73 -12.12 2.78
N SER A 92 22.00 -11.77 2.60
CA SER A 92 22.48 -10.43 2.30
C SER A 92 23.43 -10.49 1.10
N ILE A 93 23.76 -9.34 0.52
CA ILE A 93 24.76 -9.30 -0.56
C ILE A 93 26.13 -9.80 -0.07
N GLY A 94 26.84 -10.55 -0.90
CA GLY A 94 28.23 -10.95 -0.71
C GLY A 94 29.20 -10.08 -1.49
N GLU A 95 30.49 -10.24 -1.24
CA GLU A 95 31.56 -9.46 -1.91
C GLU A 95 31.52 -9.63 -3.43
N LYS A 96 31.30 -10.87 -3.90
CA LYS A 96 31.23 -11.16 -5.34
C LYS A 96 29.91 -10.69 -5.95
N GLY A 97 28.86 -10.57 -5.15
CA GLY A 97 27.59 -9.98 -5.58
C GLY A 97 27.71 -8.49 -5.85
N LEU A 98 28.39 -7.74 -4.97
CA LEU A 98 28.69 -6.33 -5.18
C LEU A 98 29.53 -6.14 -6.45
N TYR A 99 30.59 -6.94 -6.59
CA TYR A 99 31.45 -6.94 -7.76
C TYR A 99 30.66 -7.13 -9.08
N ILE A 100 29.79 -8.15 -9.13
CA ILE A 100 28.94 -8.41 -10.30
C ILE A 100 28.02 -7.21 -10.58
N LEU A 101 27.35 -6.65 -9.57
CA LEU A 101 26.44 -5.50 -9.76
C LEU A 101 27.16 -4.25 -10.27
N LYS A 102 28.38 -4.01 -9.80
CA LYS A 102 29.23 -2.90 -10.25
C LYS A 102 29.62 -3.05 -11.72
N HIS A 103 30.12 -4.21 -12.11
CA HIS A 103 30.52 -4.49 -13.50
C HIS A 103 29.32 -4.63 -14.46
N ALA A 104 28.14 -4.94 -13.94
CA ALA A 104 26.88 -4.92 -14.68
C ALA A 104 26.27 -3.51 -14.82
N GLY A 105 26.78 -2.50 -14.10
CA GLY A 105 26.34 -1.10 -14.19
C GLY A 105 25.15 -0.71 -13.29
N PHE A 106 24.78 -1.54 -12.32
CA PHE A 106 23.68 -1.26 -11.38
C PHE A 106 24.11 -0.33 -10.24
N ILE A 107 25.37 -0.39 -9.81
CA ILE A 107 25.92 0.36 -8.67
C ILE A 107 27.27 0.99 -9.01
N ASN A 108 27.58 2.12 -8.38
CA ASN A 108 28.84 2.87 -8.60
C ASN A 108 29.85 2.72 -7.46
N TRP A 109 29.44 2.24 -6.30
CA TRP A 109 30.28 2.12 -5.11
C TRP A 109 30.04 0.79 -4.41
N ASP A 110 31.12 0.26 -3.85
CA ASP A 110 31.10 -0.90 -2.97
C ASP A 110 30.74 -0.40 -1.55
N LYS A 111 29.50 0.07 -1.36
CA LYS A 111 29.01 0.34 0.00
C LYS A 111 28.70 -0.98 0.66
N GLU A 112 29.51 -1.35 1.65
CA GLU A 112 29.22 -2.51 2.48
C GLU A 112 27.83 -2.40 3.10
N ASN A 113 27.15 -3.54 3.18
CA ASN A 113 25.86 -3.61 3.85
C ASN A 113 26.01 -3.28 5.33
N ILE A 114 25.27 -2.27 5.78
CA ILE A 114 25.11 -1.97 7.22
C ILE A 114 24.54 -3.23 7.89
N TYR A 115 25.25 -3.73 8.90
CA TYR A 115 24.82 -4.86 9.72
C TYR A 115 23.41 -4.64 10.28
N VAL A 116 22.50 -5.59 10.04
CA VAL A 116 21.18 -5.60 10.68
C VAL A 116 21.28 -6.40 11.97
N GLY A 117 21.02 -5.75 13.11
CA GLY A 117 21.04 -6.42 14.40
C GLY A 117 19.92 -7.46 14.53
N LYS A 118 20.22 -8.62 15.13
CA LYS A 118 19.25 -9.73 15.28
C LYS A 118 17.92 -9.34 15.90
N ARG A 119 17.93 -8.39 16.86
CA ARG A 119 16.72 -7.87 17.52
C ARG A 119 15.77 -7.12 16.57
N GLN A 120 16.26 -6.68 15.42
CA GLN A 120 15.50 -5.92 14.44
C GLN A 120 15.01 -6.76 13.27
N TYR A 121 15.37 -8.05 13.18
CA TYR A 121 15.04 -8.88 12.02
C TYR A 121 13.54 -8.91 11.72
N GLU A 122 12.68 -9.13 12.71
CA GLU A 122 11.23 -9.21 12.48
C GLU A 122 10.68 -7.89 11.92
N HIS A 123 11.11 -6.77 12.49
CA HIS A 123 10.75 -5.44 12.00
C HIS A 123 11.28 -5.18 10.59
N THR A 124 12.58 -5.40 10.35
CA THR A 124 13.22 -5.22 9.05
C THR A 124 12.55 -6.07 7.97
N LEU A 125 12.29 -7.35 8.26
CA LEU A 125 11.65 -8.27 7.33
C LEU A 125 10.17 -7.89 7.07
N GLY A 126 9.47 -7.37 8.08
CA GLY A 126 8.15 -6.78 7.93
C GLY A 126 8.14 -5.58 6.97
N ILE A 127 9.14 -4.70 7.05
CA ILE A 127 9.32 -3.62 6.07
C ILE A 127 9.44 -4.21 4.66
N LYS A 128 10.27 -5.26 4.49
CA LYS A 128 10.52 -5.85 3.17
C LYS A 128 9.28 -6.50 2.58
N GLU A 129 8.46 -7.11 3.43
CA GLU A 129 7.18 -7.69 3.03
C GLU A 129 6.21 -6.61 2.54
N ALA A 130 6.09 -5.48 3.26
CA ALA A 130 5.26 -4.36 2.84
C ALA A 130 5.74 -3.76 1.49
N VAL A 131 7.06 -3.66 1.32
CA VAL A 131 7.67 -3.19 0.07
C VAL A 131 7.35 -4.15 -1.09
N LEU A 132 7.51 -5.46 -0.90
CA LEU A 132 7.19 -6.46 -1.91
C LEU A 132 5.72 -6.45 -2.32
N ARG A 133 4.80 -6.33 -1.35
CA ARG A 133 3.36 -6.23 -1.61
C ARG A 133 2.98 -4.99 -2.42
N THR A 134 3.71 -3.90 -2.23
CA THR A 134 3.54 -2.67 -3.01
C THR A 134 4.13 -2.84 -4.41
N ILE A 135 5.29 -3.48 -4.54
CA ILE A 135 5.91 -3.76 -5.84
C ILE A 135 5.04 -4.70 -6.68
N ASP A 136 4.48 -5.76 -6.09
CA ASP A 136 3.55 -6.69 -6.75
C ASP A 136 2.42 -5.97 -7.46
N LEU A 137 1.86 -4.96 -6.79
CA LEU A 137 0.82 -4.09 -7.32
C LEU A 137 1.30 -3.33 -8.55
N GLU A 138 2.46 -2.69 -8.44
CA GLU A 138 2.99 -1.83 -9.50
C GLU A 138 3.41 -2.64 -10.73
N ILE A 139 3.88 -3.87 -10.54
CA ILE A 139 4.16 -4.81 -11.62
C ILE A 139 2.87 -5.12 -12.40
N LYS A 140 1.76 -5.38 -11.70
CA LYS A 140 0.46 -5.62 -12.34
C LYS A 140 -0.08 -4.38 -13.07
N ARG A 141 0.23 -3.19 -12.57
CA ARG A 141 -0.25 -1.90 -13.09
C ARG A 141 0.54 -1.39 -14.30
N LYS A 142 1.87 -1.32 -14.19
CA LYS A 142 2.79 -0.75 -15.19
C LYS A 142 3.84 -1.73 -15.69
N GLY A 143 4.20 -2.73 -14.89
CA GLY A 143 5.26 -3.68 -15.23
C GLY A 143 6.67 -3.12 -15.06
N TRP A 144 6.83 -1.98 -14.37
CA TRP A 144 8.11 -1.40 -14.00
C TRP A 144 7.97 -0.37 -12.86
N PHE A 145 9.05 -0.07 -12.15
CA PHE A 145 9.12 1.01 -11.15
C PHE A 145 10.55 1.53 -10.97
N LEU A 146 10.70 2.70 -10.32
CA LEU A 146 12.01 3.31 -10.04
C LEU A 146 12.57 2.92 -8.68
N SER A 147 13.86 2.59 -8.69
CA SER A 147 14.68 2.26 -7.52
C SER A 147 15.00 3.50 -6.65
N GLN A 148 15.79 3.30 -5.59
CA GLN A 148 15.99 4.24 -4.49
C GLN A 148 16.49 5.62 -4.87
N ASP A 149 17.38 5.70 -5.85
CA ASP A 149 18.02 6.93 -6.31
C ASP A 149 17.30 7.57 -7.52
N GLY A 150 16.25 6.89 -8.00
CA GLY A 150 15.58 7.22 -9.25
C GLY A 150 16.48 7.03 -10.47
N GLU A 151 17.60 6.30 -10.33
CA GLU A 151 18.59 6.12 -11.39
C GLU A 151 18.51 4.73 -12.01
N ASN A 152 18.13 3.69 -11.25
CA ASN A 152 17.82 2.38 -11.82
C ASN A 152 16.31 2.16 -11.96
N ILE A 153 15.91 1.47 -13.04
CA ILE A 153 14.54 1.05 -13.31
C ILE A 153 14.48 -0.46 -13.11
N TYR A 154 13.54 -0.93 -12.30
CA TYR A 154 13.16 -2.33 -12.31
C TYR A 154 12.15 -2.53 -13.43
N VAL A 155 12.54 -3.23 -14.48
CA VAL A 155 11.62 -3.65 -15.55
C VAL A 155 11.27 -5.12 -15.38
N PHE A 156 10.02 -5.49 -15.69
CA PHE A 156 9.54 -6.87 -15.59
C PHE A 156 9.20 -7.40 -16.97
N LYS A 157 8.92 -8.71 -17.03
CA LYS A 157 8.82 -9.44 -18.30
C LYS A 157 7.99 -8.72 -19.37
N LYS A 158 6.76 -8.31 -19.04
CA LYS A 158 5.88 -7.58 -19.97
C LYS A 158 6.57 -6.37 -20.61
N PHE A 159 7.26 -5.57 -19.80
CA PHE A 159 7.97 -4.40 -20.30
C PHE A 159 9.19 -4.77 -21.16
N ILE A 160 9.91 -5.83 -20.79
CA ILE A 160 11.05 -6.35 -21.57
C ILE A 160 10.56 -6.87 -22.93
N ASP A 161 9.42 -7.54 -22.97
CA ASP A 161 8.82 -8.06 -24.20
C ASP A 161 8.37 -6.92 -25.13
N ASP A 162 7.79 -5.85 -24.56
CA ASP A 162 7.28 -4.69 -25.32
C ASP A 162 8.42 -3.81 -25.90
N TYR A 163 9.50 -3.60 -25.14
CA TYR A 163 10.54 -2.62 -25.48
C TYR A 163 11.90 -3.21 -25.85
N GLY A 164 12.15 -4.49 -25.55
CA GLY A 164 13.43 -5.16 -25.76
C GLY A 164 14.48 -4.81 -24.72
N LEU A 165 15.21 -5.82 -24.23
CA LEU A 165 16.20 -5.68 -23.16
C LEU A 165 17.32 -4.68 -23.49
N ASN A 166 17.78 -4.65 -24.76
CA ASN A 166 18.86 -3.78 -25.22
C ASN A 166 18.49 -2.28 -25.20
N ASN A 167 17.23 -1.93 -24.97
CA ASN A 167 16.78 -0.54 -24.89
C ASN A 167 16.60 -0.07 -23.43
N ILE A 168 17.02 -0.88 -22.46
CA ILE A 168 16.74 -0.65 -21.05
C ILE A 168 18.06 -0.54 -20.27
N ALA A 169 18.22 0.53 -19.49
CA ALA A 169 19.38 0.67 -18.61
C ALA A 169 19.39 -0.40 -17.49
N PRO A 170 20.56 -0.94 -17.10
CA PRO A 170 21.89 -0.63 -17.63
C PRO A 170 22.26 -1.44 -18.90
N PHE A 171 21.42 -2.37 -19.35
CA PHE A 171 21.69 -3.28 -20.47
C PHE A 171 21.93 -2.56 -21.79
N SER A 172 21.27 -1.43 -22.03
CA SER A 172 21.45 -0.59 -23.22
C SER A 172 22.88 -0.09 -23.45
N LYS A 173 23.72 -0.18 -22.43
CA LYS A 173 25.13 0.22 -22.50
C LYS A 173 26.10 -0.92 -22.70
N TRP A 174 25.61 -2.15 -22.70
CA TRP A 174 26.49 -3.29 -22.84
C TRP A 174 26.91 -3.41 -24.30
N SER A 175 28.21 -3.60 -24.53
CA SER A 175 28.79 -3.82 -25.85
C SER A 175 28.23 -5.10 -26.51
N SER A 176 27.90 -6.09 -25.71
CA SER A 176 27.24 -7.33 -26.15
C SER A 176 26.36 -7.94 -25.06
N ILE A 177 25.29 -8.62 -25.48
CA ILE A 177 24.56 -9.59 -24.66
C ILE A 177 24.70 -10.96 -25.33
N PRO A 178 25.18 -11.99 -24.62
CA PRO A 178 25.53 -11.98 -23.20
C PRO A 178 26.93 -11.40 -22.89
N LYS A 179 27.13 -10.97 -21.63
CA LYS A 179 28.38 -10.41 -21.10
C LYS A 179 29.13 -11.41 -20.19
N TYR A 180 30.45 -11.37 -20.20
CA TYR A 180 31.30 -12.10 -19.26
C TYR A 180 31.77 -11.18 -18.13
N ILE A 181 31.82 -11.72 -16.91
CA ILE A 181 32.46 -11.06 -15.76
C ILE A 181 33.44 -12.06 -15.15
N TYR A 182 34.71 -11.69 -15.10
CA TYR A 182 35.81 -12.52 -14.61
C TYR A 182 36.15 -12.14 -13.18
N GLU A 183 36.30 -13.11 -12.28
CA GLU A 183 36.71 -12.80 -10.91
C GLU A 183 38.19 -12.43 -10.76
N SER A 184 39.04 -12.84 -11.72
CA SER A 184 40.43 -12.40 -11.84
C SER A 184 40.69 -11.85 -13.24
N GLU A 185 41.51 -10.80 -13.31
CA GLU A 185 42.02 -10.23 -14.56
C GLU A 185 42.87 -11.24 -15.35
N ASP A 186 43.41 -12.26 -14.68
CA ASP A 186 44.16 -13.37 -15.32
C ASP A 186 43.34 -14.18 -16.32
N TRP A 187 42.00 -14.07 -16.28
CA TRP A 187 41.08 -14.86 -17.10
C TRP A 187 40.35 -14.03 -18.15
N GLY A 188 40.44 -12.71 -18.07
CA GLY A 188 39.81 -11.78 -18.99
C GLY A 188 39.63 -10.39 -18.36
N GLU A 189 39.47 -9.39 -19.22
CA GLU A 189 39.25 -8.00 -18.79
C GLU A 189 37.78 -7.75 -18.49
N ASN A 190 37.52 -6.95 -17.44
CA ASN A 190 36.17 -6.55 -17.07
C ASN A 190 35.90 -5.10 -17.44
N GLU A 191 35.03 -4.88 -18.44
CA GLU A 191 34.54 -3.54 -18.75
C GLU A 191 33.62 -3.03 -17.62
N ILE A 192 33.93 -1.86 -17.07
CA ILE A 192 33.04 -1.15 -16.14
C ILE A 192 32.01 -0.37 -16.97
N VAL A 193 30.74 -0.73 -16.80
CA VAL A 193 29.63 -0.03 -17.46
C VAL A 193 29.25 1.18 -16.60
N GLY A 194 29.52 2.39 -17.09
CA GLY A 194 29.09 3.62 -16.42
C GLY A 194 27.57 3.80 -16.45
N ARG A 195 26.97 4.43 -15.42
CA ARG A 195 25.50 4.65 -15.32
C ARG A 195 24.91 5.39 -16.51
N ALA A 196 23.70 5.01 -16.93
CA ALA A 196 22.89 5.81 -17.84
C ALA A 196 22.71 7.22 -17.30
N ALA A 197 22.93 8.22 -18.15
CA ALA A 197 22.56 9.58 -17.79
C ALA A 197 21.03 9.58 -17.58
N ARG A 198 20.53 10.34 -16.59
CA ARG A 198 19.09 10.56 -16.31
C ARG A 198 18.27 11.06 -17.53
N GLY A 199 18.90 11.22 -18.69
CA GLY A 199 18.37 11.81 -19.92
C GLY A 199 17.87 10.85 -20.99
N GLU A 200 17.87 9.52 -20.79
CA GLU A 200 17.15 8.61 -21.69
C GLU A 200 15.64 8.72 -21.43
N ARG A 201 15.07 9.77 -22.06
CA ARG A 201 13.67 10.20 -22.02
C ARG A 201 12.76 9.12 -22.60
N MET A 202 12.40 8.10 -21.83
CA MET A 202 11.38 7.15 -22.24
C MET A 202 10.08 7.23 -21.42
N TYR A 203 10.07 7.99 -20.33
CA TYR A 203 8.95 7.98 -19.39
C TYR A 203 8.36 9.37 -19.18
N SER A 204 7.04 9.50 -19.36
CA SER A 204 6.30 10.64 -18.81
C SER A 204 6.60 10.71 -17.32
N LYS A 205 7.00 11.88 -16.79
CA LYS A 205 7.28 12.05 -15.35
C LYS A 205 6.06 11.78 -14.46
N GLY A 206 4.86 11.84 -15.03
CA GLY A 206 3.63 11.46 -14.38
C GLY A 206 3.48 9.94 -14.32
N ASP A 207 2.87 9.47 -13.23
CA ASP A 207 2.38 8.10 -13.05
C ASP A 207 3.46 7.04 -12.77
N VAL A 208 4.57 7.45 -12.15
CA VAL A 208 5.72 6.59 -11.82
C VAL A 208 5.87 6.40 -10.31
N LEU A 209 5.98 5.15 -9.87
CA LEU A 209 6.26 4.80 -8.48
C LEU A 209 7.77 4.75 -8.21
N TYR A 210 8.22 5.48 -7.20
CA TYR A 210 9.58 5.45 -6.67
C TYR A 210 9.59 4.72 -5.33
N SER A 211 10.53 3.79 -5.13
CA SER A 211 10.72 3.06 -3.87
C SER A 211 12.03 3.49 -3.22
N ILE A 212 11.96 4.26 -2.14
CA ILE A 212 13.07 5.04 -1.59
C ILE A 212 13.42 4.55 -0.18
N GLN A 213 14.72 4.40 0.09
CA GLN A 213 15.23 4.08 1.43
C GLN A 213 14.89 5.22 2.42
N PRO A 214 14.66 4.88 3.70
CA PRO A 214 14.29 5.87 4.69
C PRO A 214 15.43 6.85 4.99
N PHE A 215 15.11 8.14 4.99
CA PHE A 215 16.01 9.23 5.40
C PHE A 215 15.27 10.20 6.35
N PRO A 216 16.00 10.94 7.21
CA PRO A 216 15.37 11.98 8.04
C PRO A 216 14.68 13.03 7.16
N LEU A 217 13.41 13.31 7.42
CA LEU A 217 12.60 14.21 6.60
C LEU A 217 12.81 15.70 6.94
N PHE A 218 13.45 15.99 8.08
CA PHE A 218 13.69 17.35 8.58
C PHE A 218 15.17 17.72 8.64
N LYS A 219 16.01 17.23 7.71
CA LYS A 219 17.48 17.36 7.75
C LYS A 219 18.05 18.77 8.01
N GLU A 220 17.28 19.83 7.78
CA GLU A 220 17.69 21.23 7.94
C GLU A 220 17.15 21.88 9.23
N ILE A 221 16.30 21.18 9.99
CA ILE A 221 15.79 21.67 11.26
C ILE A 221 16.71 21.13 12.37
N GLN A 222 17.43 22.04 13.04
CA GLN A 222 18.44 21.72 14.06
C GLN A 222 17.87 21.09 15.35
N GLU A 223 16.56 20.93 15.47
CA GLU A 223 15.92 20.36 16.66
C GLU A 223 15.94 18.82 16.60
N ASP A 224 16.74 18.18 17.47
CA ASP A 224 16.84 16.71 17.59
C ASP A 224 15.47 16.01 17.81
N GLU A 225 14.49 16.74 18.34
CA GLU A 225 13.11 16.25 18.55
C GLU A 225 12.35 15.99 17.23
N ASP A 226 12.76 16.64 16.13
CA ASP A 226 12.13 16.55 14.82
C ASP A 226 12.78 15.51 13.90
N ASN A 227 13.58 14.57 14.41
CA ASN A 227 14.14 13.50 13.58
C ASN A 227 13.06 12.45 13.21
N LEU A 228 12.17 12.81 12.29
CA LEU A 228 11.20 11.91 11.69
C LEU A 228 11.88 11.15 10.55
N LYS A 229 11.98 9.84 10.74
CA LYS A 229 12.49 8.92 9.74
C LYS A 229 11.47 7.78 9.59
N PRO A 230 10.76 7.71 8.45
CA PRO A 230 9.89 6.58 8.14
C PRO A 230 10.67 5.26 8.09
N ASP A 231 9.98 4.13 8.07
CA ASP A 231 10.63 2.84 7.80
C ASP A 231 10.91 2.63 6.32
N TRP A 232 10.04 3.16 5.46
CA TRP A 232 10.21 3.19 4.02
C TRP A 232 9.42 4.34 3.39
N ILE A 233 9.83 4.80 2.21
CA ILE A 233 9.16 5.89 1.51
C ILE A 233 8.84 5.45 0.09
N PHE A 234 7.58 5.62 -0.31
CA PHE A 234 7.19 5.60 -1.72
C PHE A 234 6.83 7.02 -2.18
N ARG A 235 7.14 7.34 -3.43
CA ARG A 235 6.68 8.57 -4.07
C ARG A 235 5.97 8.25 -5.36
N PHE A 236 4.86 8.92 -5.59
CA PHE A 236 4.05 8.74 -6.78
C PHE A 236 3.32 10.04 -7.08
N ASN A 237 3.55 10.64 -8.25
CA ASN A 237 3.06 11.98 -8.57
C ASN A 237 3.40 13.00 -7.45
N LYS A 238 2.42 13.75 -6.97
CA LYS A 238 2.55 14.68 -5.84
C LYS A 238 2.33 14.01 -4.47
N HIS A 239 2.29 12.69 -4.42
CA HIS A 239 2.03 11.93 -3.20
C HIS A 239 3.31 11.34 -2.63
N GLN A 240 3.50 11.51 -1.32
CA GLN A 240 4.54 10.83 -0.54
C GLN A 240 3.87 9.87 0.44
N LEU A 241 4.21 8.59 0.33
CA LEU A 241 3.63 7.51 1.11
C LEU A 241 4.71 6.96 2.03
N ASN A 242 4.62 7.29 3.32
CA ASN A 242 5.55 6.86 4.34
C ASN A 242 5.02 5.57 5.00
N LEU A 243 5.83 4.51 5.02
CA LEU A 243 5.48 3.28 5.72
C LEU A 243 6.03 3.29 7.16
N GLU A 244 5.23 2.77 8.08
CA GLU A 244 5.57 2.52 9.48
C GLU A 244 5.14 1.08 9.82
N ILE A 245 6.08 0.24 10.24
CA ILE A 245 5.80 -1.17 10.53
C ILE A 245 5.61 -1.37 12.03
N ASP A 246 4.38 -1.71 12.43
CA ASP A 246 4.08 -1.99 13.84
C ASP A 246 4.19 -3.50 14.12
N SER A 247 5.25 -3.87 14.84
CA SER A 247 5.41 -5.22 15.40
C SER A 247 4.52 -5.50 16.61
N GLY A 248 3.86 -4.46 17.15
CA GLY A 248 3.06 -4.48 18.37
C GLY A 248 3.84 -4.06 19.63
N ALA A 249 5.13 -3.77 19.51
CA ALA A 249 5.99 -3.38 20.63
C ALA A 249 6.02 -1.86 20.88
N GLU A 250 5.59 -1.05 19.92
CA GLU A 250 5.68 0.41 20.02
C GLU A 250 4.60 0.96 20.98
N LYS A 251 5.04 1.79 21.94
CA LYS A 251 4.18 2.43 22.93
C LYS A 251 3.33 3.52 22.29
N ASN A 252 2.08 3.67 22.75
CA ASN A 252 1.12 4.65 22.23
C ASN A 252 1.67 6.09 22.19
N LYS A 253 2.43 6.53 23.20
CA LYS A 253 3.03 7.88 23.23
C LYS A 253 3.99 8.12 22.06
N ILE A 254 4.75 7.10 21.66
CA ILE A 254 5.71 7.21 20.55
C ILE A 254 4.96 7.32 19.23
N ILE A 255 3.91 6.52 19.05
CA ILE A 255 3.03 6.58 17.88
C ILE A 255 2.38 7.97 17.75
N ILE A 256 1.81 8.51 18.83
CA ILE A 256 1.23 9.86 18.83
C ILE A 256 2.27 10.90 18.40
N ASN A 257 3.48 10.83 18.96
CA ASN A 257 4.56 11.75 18.61
C ASN A 257 4.99 11.62 17.13
N LYS A 258 5.01 10.41 16.56
CA LYS A 258 5.23 10.21 15.11
C LYS A 258 4.14 10.88 14.28
N ILE A 259 2.87 10.68 14.62
CA ILE A 259 1.75 11.32 13.91
C ILE A 259 1.84 12.84 13.96
N LYS A 260 2.13 13.43 15.13
CA LYS A 260 2.30 14.89 15.25
C LYS A 260 3.43 15.42 14.36
N ARG A 261 4.54 14.69 14.25
CA ARG A 261 5.63 15.03 13.32
C ARG A 261 5.24 14.90 11.86
N TYR A 262 4.44 13.89 11.48
CA TYR A 262 3.87 13.80 10.13
C TYR A 262 2.88 14.93 9.83
N ILE A 263 2.08 15.36 10.80
CA ILE A 263 1.18 16.52 10.67
C ILE A 263 2.01 17.80 10.42
N ARG A 264 3.07 18.00 11.20
CA ARG A 264 4.00 19.13 11.00
C ARG A 264 4.65 19.08 9.61
N LEU A 265 5.08 17.90 9.16
CA LEU A 265 5.63 17.71 7.82
C LEU A 265 4.64 18.12 6.72
N SER A 266 3.37 17.73 6.86
CA SER A 266 2.34 18.06 5.87
C SER A 266 2.02 19.56 5.81
N GLN A 267 2.18 20.26 6.93
CA GLN A 267 2.04 21.73 7.01
C GLN A 267 3.24 22.45 6.37
N LEU A 268 4.46 21.94 6.57
CA LEU A 268 5.68 22.53 6.02
C LEU A 268 5.84 22.27 4.52
N MET A 269 5.25 21.20 4.00
CA MET A 269 5.31 20.82 2.59
C MET A 269 3.91 20.65 1.98
N PRO A 270 3.11 21.74 1.87
CA PRO A 270 1.70 21.67 1.47
C PRO A 270 1.48 21.32 -0.01
N THR A 271 2.53 21.42 -0.84
CA THR A 271 2.49 21.05 -2.27
C THR A 271 2.55 19.54 -2.50
N ILE A 272 2.87 18.78 -1.45
CA ILE A 272 2.93 17.32 -1.45
C ILE A 272 1.76 16.80 -0.63
N GLN A 273 1.02 15.84 -1.17
CA GLN A 273 0.01 15.11 -0.42
C GLN A 273 0.70 14.01 0.39
N HIS A 274 0.69 14.15 1.72
CA HIS A 274 1.36 13.21 2.62
C HIS A 274 0.43 12.10 3.08
N HIS A 275 0.93 10.86 2.99
CA HIS A 275 0.29 9.68 3.52
C HIS A 275 1.25 8.99 4.51
N VAL A 276 0.72 8.48 5.61
CA VAL A 276 1.44 7.56 6.49
C VAL A 276 0.63 6.29 6.67
N ILE A 277 1.24 5.14 6.38
CA ILE A 277 0.61 3.82 6.45
C ILE A 277 1.27 3.01 7.56
N PHE A 278 0.53 2.77 8.64
CA PHE A 278 0.88 1.85 9.70
C PHE A 278 0.48 0.43 9.30
N ALA A 279 1.46 -0.37 8.90
CA ALA A 279 1.28 -1.77 8.56
C ALA A 279 1.59 -2.65 9.79
N ILE A 280 0.55 -3.27 10.35
CA ILE A 280 0.67 -4.10 11.55
C ILE A 280 1.07 -5.52 11.14
N ILE A 281 2.16 -6.04 11.69
CA ILE A 281 2.62 -7.40 11.43
C ILE A 281 1.56 -8.41 11.92
N ASP A 282 1.06 -9.23 10.99
CA ASP A 282 0.09 -10.31 11.20
C ASP A 282 0.63 -11.67 10.73
N ASN A 283 -0.19 -12.73 10.86
CA ASN A 283 0.22 -14.10 10.46
C ASN A 283 0.23 -14.35 8.94
N SER A 284 -0.05 -13.36 8.09
CA SER A 284 -0.04 -13.52 6.63
C SER A 284 1.38 -13.65 6.04
N TYR A 285 2.37 -13.19 6.81
CA TYR A 285 3.78 -13.34 6.53
C TYR A 285 4.43 -14.14 7.68
N PRO A 286 5.26 -15.16 7.37
CA PRO A 286 5.90 -15.96 8.40
C PRO A 286 6.83 -15.10 9.26
N THR A 287 6.44 -14.92 10.51
CA THR A 287 7.14 -14.15 11.55
C THR A 287 7.56 -15.06 12.70
N VAL A 288 8.34 -14.54 13.64
CA VAL A 288 8.86 -15.33 14.77
C VAL A 288 7.84 -15.41 15.88
N SER A 289 7.14 -14.31 16.08
CA SER A 289 6.06 -14.22 17.04
C SER A 289 4.75 -14.66 16.40
N GLU A 290 3.86 -15.28 17.17
CA GLU A 290 2.48 -15.44 16.72
C GLU A 290 1.76 -14.11 16.91
N HIS A 291 1.34 -13.51 15.79
CA HIS A 291 0.63 -12.24 15.79
C HIS A 291 -0.89 -12.40 15.71
N GLY A 292 -1.37 -13.54 15.21
CA GLY A 292 -2.78 -13.74 14.91
C GLY A 292 -3.26 -12.78 13.81
N ALA A 293 -4.56 -12.54 13.74
CA ALA A 293 -5.16 -11.60 12.77
C ALA A 293 -5.01 -10.11 13.18
N ARG A 294 -4.45 -9.82 14.36
CA ARG A 294 -4.22 -8.48 14.94
C ARG A 294 -5.40 -7.50 14.91
N LYS A 295 -6.64 -7.97 14.72
CA LYS A 295 -7.85 -7.13 14.65
C LYS A 295 -7.95 -6.11 15.80
N GLN A 296 -7.76 -6.56 17.05
CA GLN A 296 -7.84 -5.66 18.20
C GLN A 296 -6.75 -4.59 18.20
N ARG A 297 -5.51 -4.91 17.78
CA ARG A 297 -4.41 -3.93 17.70
C ARG A 297 -4.69 -2.90 16.61
N THR A 298 -5.17 -3.34 15.45
CA THR A 298 -5.63 -2.44 14.38
C THR A 298 -6.72 -1.50 14.89
N SER A 299 -7.71 -2.04 15.61
CA SER A 299 -8.78 -1.26 16.24
C SER A 299 -8.27 -0.18 17.18
N ASN A 300 -7.51 -0.60 18.19
CA ASN A 300 -6.96 0.28 19.21
C ASN A 300 -6.06 1.37 18.61
N LEU A 301 -5.31 1.06 17.54
CA LEU A 301 -4.42 2.02 16.90
C LEU A 301 -5.20 3.08 16.11
N LYS A 302 -6.27 2.72 15.40
CA LYS A 302 -7.13 3.74 14.77
C LYS A 302 -7.83 4.60 15.80
N ASP A 303 -8.32 4.01 16.90
CA ASP A 303 -8.94 4.76 18.01
C ASP A 303 -7.96 5.75 18.64
N LEU A 304 -6.73 5.31 18.87
CA LEU A 304 -5.66 6.16 19.37
C LEU A 304 -5.40 7.34 18.42
N ILE A 305 -5.24 7.06 17.12
CA ILE A 305 -4.89 8.08 16.13
C ILE A 305 -6.05 9.05 15.87
N ARG A 306 -7.30 8.57 15.76
CA ARG A 306 -8.45 9.47 15.52
C ARG A 306 -8.66 10.46 16.67
N SER A 307 -8.24 10.09 17.88
CA SER A 307 -8.37 10.94 19.07
C SER A 307 -7.42 12.14 19.06
N ILE A 308 -6.44 12.18 18.13
CA ILE A 308 -5.52 13.30 17.96
C ILE A 308 -6.29 14.49 17.35
N PRO A 309 -6.47 15.61 18.08
CA PRO A 309 -7.23 16.76 17.59
C PRO A 309 -6.62 17.39 16.34
N GLU A 310 -5.29 17.51 16.28
CA GLU A 310 -4.57 18.19 15.20
C GLU A 310 -4.74 17.50 13.83
N LEU A 311 -5.16 16.23 13.83
CA LEU A 311 -5.40 15.47 12.61
C LEU A 311 -6.60 16.02 11.80
N SER A 312 -7.64 16.58 12.44
CA SER A 312 -8.82 17.06 11.71
C SER A 312 -8.57 18.32 10.88
N THR A 313 -7.54 19.09 11.23
CA THR A 313 -7.15 20.31 10.51
C THR A 313 -5.94 20.08 9.58
N SER A 314 -5.43 18.85 9.52
CA SER A 314 -4.26 18.49 8.73
C SER A 314 -4.66 17.92 7.37
N THR A 315 -3.82 18.15 6.36
CA THR A 315 -3.91 17.48 5.05
C THR A 315 -3.34 16.05 5.06
N LEU A 316 -2.69 15.64 6.15
CA LEU A 316 -2.12 14.30 6.32
C LEU A 316 -3.21 13.22 6.25
N GLN A 317 -2.98 12.21 5.42
CA GLN A 317 -3.80 11.00 5.38
C GLN A 317 -3.13 9.87 6.17
N VAL A 318 -3.81 9.35 7.18
CA VAL A 318 -3.27 8.27 8.03
C VAL A 318 -4.01 6.98 7.75
N TYR A 319 -3.28 5.89 7.53
CA TYR A 319 -3.82 4.57 7.29
C TYR A 319 -3.30 3.60 8.34
N VAL A 320 -4.16 2.71 8.81
CA VAL A 320 -3.78 1.61 9.70
C VAL A 320 -4.38 0.33 9.16
N THR A 321 -3.52 -0.64 8.85
CA THR A 321 -3.96 -1.88 8.21
C THR A 321 -3.09 -3.07 8.62
N PRO A 322 -3.63 -4.29 8.73
CA PRO A 322 -2.81 -5.49 8.87
C PRO A 322 -1.90 -5.69 7.64
N MET A 323 -0.75 -6.32 7.82
CA MET A 323 0.24 -6.57 6.77
C MET A 323 -0.38 -7.22 5.52
N LYS A 324 -1.31 -8.16 5.70
CA LYS A 324 -2.00 -8.83 4.58
C LYS A 324 -2.74 -7.87 3.64
N ARG A 325 -3.19 -6.72 4.17
CA ARG A 325 -4.03 -5.73 3.48
C ARG A 325 -3.25 -4.52 2.97
N VAL A 326 -1.91 -4.51 3.09
CA VAL A 326 -1.08 -3.41 2.55
C VAL A 326 -1.28 -3.23 1.05
N SER A 327 -1.33 -4.31 0.26
CA SER A 327 -1.48 -4.20 -1.21
C SER A 327 -2.84 -3.58 -1.62
N PRO A 328 -4.00 -4.04 -1.11
CA PRO A 328 -5.29 -3.36 -1.31
C PRO A 328 -5.30 -1.88 -0.93
N VAL A 329 -4.75 -1.52 0.23
CA VAL A 329 -4.69 -0.11 0.66
C VAL A 329 -3.83 0.72 -0.28
N MET A 330 -2.64 0.22 -0.65
CA MET A 330 -1.75 0.89 -1.59
C MET A 330 -2.39 1.03 -2.97
N TYR A 331 -3.17 0.04 -3.44
CA TYR A 331 -3.93 0.13 -4.69
C TYR A 331 -4.88 1.32 -4.69
N GLN A 332 -5.66 1.48 -3.63
CA GLN A 332 -6.63 2.56 -3.50
C GLN A 332 -5.94 3.92 -3.47
N ILE A 333 -4.85 4.05 -2.72
CA ILE A 333 -4.08 5.29 -2.64
C ILE A 333 -3.49 5.66 -4.02
N LEU A 334 -2.81 4.72 -4.68
CA LEU A 334 -2.16 4.98 -5.98
C LEU A 334 -3.18 5.25 -7.09
N SER A 335 -4.32 4.56 -7.07
CA SER A 335 -5.41 4.80 -8.01
C SER A 335 -6.01 6.19 -7.84
N TYR A 336 -6.16 6.68 -6.60
CA TYR A 336 -6.61 8.06 -6.35
C TYR A 336 -5.54 9.09 -6.74
N ALA A 337 -4.28 8.84 -6.37
CA ALA A 337 -3.17 9.72 -6.69
C ALA A 337 -2.87 9.86 -8.19
N GLY A 338 -3.39 8.96 -9.02
CA GLY A 338 -3.30 9.01 -10.48
C GLY A 338 -4.37 9.90 -11.13
N LEU A 339 -5.38 10.36 -10.39
CA LEU A 339 -6.43 11.22 -10.90
C LEU A 339 -5.96 12.69 -10.94
N GLU A 340 -6.09 13.35 -12.09
CA GLU A 340 -5.67 14.75 -12.27
C GLU A 340 -6.61 15.77 -11.61
N LYS A 341 -7.83 15.35 -11.24
CA LYS A 341 -8.84 16.18 -10.56
C LYS A 341 -9.32 15.49 -9.29
N ASP A 342 -9.55 16.29 -8.25
CA ASP A 342 -10.23 15.85 -7.02
C ASP A 342 -11.73 15.66 -7.31
N ASP A 343 -12.05 14.59 -8.03
CA ASP A 343 -13.36 14.38 -8.62
C ASP A 343 -14.28 13.58 -7.71
N ASN A 344 -14.23 13.87 -6.41
CA ASN A 344 -15.11 13.24 -5.42
C ASN A 344 -16.57 13.44 -5.82
N LEU A 345 -16.95 14.61 -6.36
CA LEU A 345 -18.32 14.85 -6.81
C LEU A 345 -18.70 13.98 -8.01
N GLU A 346 -17.85 13.86 -9.02
CA GLU A 346 -18.13 12.98 -10.17
C GLU A 346 -18.15 11.50 -9.77
N TYR A 347 -17.26 11.09 -8.86
CA TYR A 347 -17.34 9.76 -8.27
C TYR A 347 -18.71 9.52 -7.63
N HIS A 348 -19.18 10.45 -6.78
CA HIS A 348 -20.51 10.33 -6.19
C HIS A 348 -21.63 10.34 -7.24
N LYS A 349 -21.56 11.19 -8.27
CA LYS A 349 -22.53 11.18 -9.38
C LYS A 349 -22.57 9.84 -10.10
N GLN A 350 -21.42 9.23 -10.40
CA GLN A 350 -21.36 7.92 -11.05
C GLN A 350 -21.95 6.82 -10.16
N ILE A 351 -21.65 6.84 -8.86
CA ILE A 351 -22.23 5.89 -7.90
C ILE A 351 -23.74 6.05 -7.82
N ILE A 352 -24.22 7.28 -7.71
CA ILE A 352 -25.63 7.62 -7.64
C ILE A 352 -26.36 7.22 -8.92
N GLN A 353 -25.77 7.46 -10.09
CA GLN A 353 -26.32 7.00 -11.36
C GLN A 353 -26.50 5.48 -11.36
N ARG A 354 -25.50 4.73 -10.88
CA ARG A 354 -25.58 3.27 -10.76
C ARG A 354 -26.65 2.82 -9.76
N LEU A 355 -26.79 3.49 -8.63
CA LEU A 355 -27.86 3.24 -7.66
C LEU A 355 -29.23 3.47 -8.30
N ASN A 356 -29.44 4.62 -8.96
CA ASN A 356 -30.70 4.93 -9.63
C ASN A 356 -31.03 3.95 -10.76
N SER A 357 -30.03 3.44 -11.49
CA SER A 357 -30.22 2.41 -12.52
C SER A 357 -30.44 1.00 -11.98
N SER A 358 -30.20 0.75 -10.68
CA SER A 358 -30.46 -0.56 -10.08
C SER A 358 -31.96 -0.79 -9.89
N LEU A 359 -32.46 -1.94 -10.35
CA LEU A 359 -33.87 -2.34 -10.22
C LEU A 359 -34.29 -2.54 -8.76
N SER A 360 -33.34 -2.96 -7.94
CA SER A 360 -33.49 -3.33 -6.54
C SER A 360 -33.23 -2.15 -5.59
N PHE A 361 -32.77 -1.01 -6.11
CA PHE A 361 -32.75 0.24 -5.38
C PHE A 361 -34.04 1.03 -5.67
N SER A 362 -34.95 1.05 -4.70
CA SER A 362 -36.32 1.57 -4.83
C SER A 362 -36.43 3.10 -4.81
N TYR A 363 -35.33 3.86 -4.86
CA TYR A 363 -35.33 5.32 -4.72
C TYR A 363 -34.67 6.03 -5.92
N ASN A 364 -35.18 7.21 -6.25
CA ASN A 364 -34.50 8.23 -7.05
C ASN A 364 -33.75 9.17 -6.10
N SER A 365 -32.69 9.82 -6.58
CA SER A 365 -31.86 10.70 -5.77
C SER A 365 -31.71 12.09 -6.38
N ASN A 366 -31.81 13.13 -5.57
CA ASN A 366 -31.49 14.51 -5.97
C ASN A 366 -30.37 15.05 -5.08
N LEU A 367 -29.32 15.63 -5.68
CA LEU A 367 -28.19 16.21 -4.93
C LEU A 367 -28.61 17.58 -4.36
N LEU A 368 -28.42 17.76 -3.06
CA LEU A 368 -28.34 19.08 -2.44
C LEU A 368 -26.90 19.58 -2.56
N SER A 369 -26.70 20.66 -3.30
CA SER A 369 -25.35 21.09 -3.73
C SER A 369 -24.93 22.43 -3.14
N THR A 370 -25.88 23.22 -2.64
CA THR A 370 -25.62 24.57 -2.12
C THR A 370 -25.74 24.64 -0.61
N GLU A 371 -24.98 25.56 0.00
CA GLU A 371 -25.07 25.82 1.44
C GLU A 371 -26.47 26.31 1.82
N VAL A 372 -27.12 27.09 0.95
CA VAL A 372 -28.49 27.59 1.17
C VAL A 372 -29.47 26.43 1.27
N GLU A 373 -29.47 25.51 0.30
CA GLU A 373 -30.31 24.30 0.31
C GLU A 373 -30.08 23.45 1.56
N LEU A 374 -28.81 23.24 1.94
CA LEU A 374 -28.47 22.49 3.15
C LEU A 374 -29.05 23.15 4.41
N ARG A 375 -28.96 24.48 4.53
CA ARG A 375 -29.52 25.22 5.66
C ARG A 375 -31.05 25.16 5.68
N GLU A 376 -31.70 25.34 4.54
CA GLU A 376 -33.17 25.27 4.40
C GLU A 376 -33.72 23.89 4.81
N HIS A 377 -32.99 22.82 4.48
CA HIS A 377 -33.35 21.45 4.84
C HIS A 377 -32.81 21.00 6.21
N GLY A 378 -32.37 21.92 7.07
CA GLY A 378 -32.05 21.64 8.47
C GLY A 378 -30.65 21.06 8.73
N PHE A 379 -29.73 21.12 7.76
CA PHE A 379 -28.31 20.77 7.93
C PHE A 379 -27.50 21.98 8.43
N PHE A 380 -27.84 22.49 9.62
CA PHE A 380 -27.27 23.73 10.19
C PHE A 380 -26.19 23.51 11.27
N HIS A 381 -25.40 22.44 11.18
CA HIS A 381 -24.31 22.21 12.15
C HIS A 381 -22.96 22.70 11.61
N GLN A 382 -22.27 23.57 12.34
CA GLN A 382 -20.98 24.14 11.94
C GLN A 382 -19.94 23.05 11.58
N GLY A 383 -19.91 21.95 12.33
CA GLY A 383 -19.04 20.81 12.02
C GLY A 383 -19.42 20.06 10.73
N PHE A 384 -20.71 20.04 10.37
CA PHE A 384 -21.19 19.40 9.14
C PHE A 384 -20.92 20.28 7.91
N GLN A 385 -21.22 21.58 7.99
CA GLN A 385 -21.00 22.54 6.90
C GLN A 385 -19.52 22.64 6.49
N ASN A 386 -18.61 22.47 7.44
CA ASN A 386 -17.17 22.47 7.17
C ASN A 386 -16.68 21.23 6.37
N THR A 387 -17.45 20.13 6.36
CA THR A 387 -17.01 18.87 5.73
C THR A 387 -17.37 18.73 4.25
N LYS A 388 -18.14 19.66 3.66
CA LYS A 388 -18.58 19.64 2.24
C LYS A 388 -19.04 18.26 1.75
N LEU A 389 -19.80 17.54 2.58
CA LEU A 389 -20.27 16.21 2.26
C LEU A 389 -21.48 16.28 1.31
N PRO A 390 -21.57 15.38 0.32
CA PRO A 390 -22.69 15.39 -0.61
C PRO A 390 -23.92 14.80 0.09
N VAL A 391 -24.99 15.58 0.10
CA VAL A 391 -26.28 15.18 0.66
C VAL A 391 -27.24 14.94 -0.49
N TYR A 392 -27.93 13.81 -0.44
CA TYR A 392 -28.93 13.45 -1.42
C TYR A 392 -30.29 13.32 -0.75
N HIS A 393 -31.32 13.82 -1.42
CA HIS A 393 -32.70 13.48 -1.13
C HIS A 393 -33.07 12.21 -1.89
N PHE A 394 -33.42 11.15 -1.17
CA PHE A 394 -33.87 9.91 -1.77
C PHE A 394 -35.39 9.81 -1.69
N GLN A 395 -36.06 9.72 -2.83
CA GLN A 395 -37.51 9.62 -2.95
C GLN A 395 -37.90 8.32 -3.63
N LYS A 396 -38.89 7.61 -3.09
CA LYS A 396 -39.27 6.30 -3.61
C LYS A 396 -39.77 6.40 -5.06
N LYS A 397 -39.36 5.44 -5.90
CA LYS A 397 -39.70 5.37 -7.33
C LYS A 397 -41.19 5.07 -7.56
N ASN A 398 -41.79 4.28 -6.67
CA ASN A 398 -43.21 3.90 -6.73
C ASN A 398 -43.87 4.02 -5.35
N ASN A 399 -44.87 4.87 -5.26
CA ASN A 399 -45.57 5.20 -4.01
C ASN A 399 -46.86 4.38 -3.80
N GLN A 400 -47.34 3.67 -4.82
CA GLN A 400 -48.68 3.09 -4.80
C GLN A 400 -48.84 1.84 -3.91
N ASN A 401 -47.73 1.21 -3.48
CA ASN A 401 -47.70 0.08 -2.53
C ASN A 401 -46.39 0.06 -1.71
N ALA A 402 -45.94 1.24 -1.27
CA ALA A 402 -44.63 1.38 -0.67
C ALA A 402 -44.53 0.79 0.76
N THR A 403 -43.62 -0.15 0.97
CA THR A 403 -43.10 -0.59 2.28
C THR A 403 -41.88 0.26 2.73
N GLY A 404 -41.75 0.60 4.02
CA GLY A 404 -40.65 1.45 4.52
C GLY A 404 -40.82 2.95 4.22
N LEU A 405 -39.74 3.74 4.35
CA LEU A 405 -39.76 5.20 4.18
C LEU A 405 -40.12 5.62 2.74
N LEU A 406 -40.99 6.63 2.60
CA LEU A 406 -41.32 7.24 1.30
C LEU A 406 -40.18 8.12 0.78
N GLU A 407 -39.50 8.79 1.69
CA GLU A 407 -38.33 9.59 1.40
C GLU A 407 -37.38 9.61 2.60
N PHE A 408 -36.09 9.85 2.33
CA PHE A 408 -35.09 10.06 3.37
C PHE A 408 -33.93 10.90 2.85
N TRP A 409 -33.11 11.41 3.77
CA TRP A 409 -31.89 12.13 3.43
C TRP A 409 -30.68 11.20 3.55
N GLY A 410 -29.78 11.21 2.57
CA GLY A 410 -28.58 10.37 2.58
C GLY A 410 -27.31 11.20 2.43
N ILE A 411 -26.43 11.13 3.42
CA ILE A 411 -25.05 11.62 3.34
C ILE A 411 -24.23 10.51 2.69
N VAL A 412 -23.83 10.70 1.44
CA VAL A 412 -23.06 9.69 0.70
C VAL A 412 -21.58 9.96 0.89
N THR A 413 -20.82 8.97 1.31
CA THR A 413 -19.39 9.15 1.57
C THR A 413 -18.56 8.02 1.01
N ARG A 414 -17.46 8.38 0.37
CA ARG A 414 -16.44 7.44 -0.10
C ARG A 414 -15.52 7.09 1.07
N MET A 415 -15.40 5.81 1.35
CA MET A 415 -14.47 5.27 2.33
C MET A 415 -13.20 4.77 1.64
N ILE A 416 -12.09 4.75 2.37
CA ILE A 416 -10.85 4.12 1.93
C ILE A 416 -10.43 3.16 3.02
N GLU A 417 -10.10 1.93 2.65
CA GLU A 417 -9.74 0.89 3.61
C GLU A 417 -8.55 1.36 4.46
N GLY A 418 -8.66 1.19 5.77
CA GLY A 418 -7.56 1.54 6.66
C GLY A 418 -7.45 3.03 6.98
N ASN A 419 -8.10 3.93 6.22
CA ASN A 419 -7.98 5.37 6.37
C ASN A 419 -8.65 5.85 7.68
N VAL A 420 -7.83 6.37 8.60
CA VAL A 420 -8.26 6.84 9.92
C VAL A 420 -9.01 8.18 9.82
N ASN A 421 -8.71 9.03 8.83
CA ASN A 421 -9.42 10.28 8.60
C ASN A 421 -10.88 10.01 8.18
N ASN A 422 -11.11 9.10 7.22
CA ASN A 422 -12.46 8.69 6.81
C ASN A 422 -13.20 8.01 7.98
N PHE A 423 -12.50 7.18 8.75
CA PHE A 423 -13.07 6.54 9.93
C PHE A 423 -13.50 7.56 11.00
N LYS A 424 -12.64 8.54 11.31
CA LYS A 424 -12.94 9.63 12.25
C LYS A 424 -14.20 10.39 11.83
N MET A 425 -14.25 10.82 10.58
CA MET A 425 -15.40 11.50 9.99
C MET A 425 -16.68 10.66 10.11
N LEU A 426 -16.63 9.37 9.77
CA LEU A 426 -17.78 8.47 9.86
C LEU A 426 -18.32 8.35 11.30
N VAL A 427 -17.42 8.21 12.29
CA VAL A 427 -17.79 8.16 13.71
C VAL A 427 -18.41 9.47 14.18
N GLU A 428 -17.82 10.61 13.82
CA GLU A 428 -18.34 11.93 14.19
C GLU A 428 -19.74 12.15 13.61
N LEU A 429 -19.95 11.86 12.32
CA LEU A 429 -21.28 11.94 11.68
C LEU A 429 -22.29 10.99 12.34
N SER A 430 -21.87 9.77 12.63
CA SER A 430 -22.71 8.76 13.28
C SER A 430 -23.15 9.19 14.68
N GLN A 431 -22.26 9.82 15.44
CA GLN A 431 -22.55 10.38 16.78
C GLN A 431 -23.50 11.58 16.71
N LEU A 432 -23.34 12.46 15.70
CA LEU A 432 -24.28 13.57 15.48
C LEU A 432 -25.70 13.04 15.22
N LEU A 433 -25.85 11.99 14.40
CA LEU A 433 -27.14 11.35 14.17
C LEU A 433 -27.69 10.63 15.41
N ALA A 434 -26.83 9.98 16.20
CA ALA A 434 -27.27 9.32 17.43
C ALA A 434 -27.83 10.33 18.47
N LYS A 435 -27.23 11.52 18.56
CA LYS A 435 -27.71 12.59 19.44
C LYS A 435 -29.10 13.10 19.04
N ASN A 436 -29.43 13.15 17.76
CA ASN A 436 -30.79 13.52 17.29
C ASN A 436 -31.87 12.54 17.75
N ASN A 437 -31.51 11.28 17.97
CA ASN A 437 -32.42 10.23 18.40
C ASN A 437 -32.55 10.15 19.93
N SER A 438 -31.77 10.92 20.68
CA SER A 438 -31.85 10.99 22.15
C SER A 438 -32.90 12.02 22.60
N TYR A 439 -33.63 11.72 23.67
CA TYR A 439 -34.70 12.57 24.24
C TYR A 439 -34.21 13.97 24.71
N GLU A 440 -32.91 14.19 24.80
CA GLU A 440 -32.28 15.42 25.32
C GLU A 440 -31.68 16.34 24.23
N GLY A 441 -31.73 15.95 22.94
CA GLY A 441 -31.01 16.64 21.88
C GLY A 441 -31.77 17.80 21.22
N LYS A 442 -31.12 18.97 21.08
CA LYS A 442 -31.45 19.90 19.99
C LYS A 442 -31.16 19.21 18.66
N TRP A 443 -32.10 19.26 17.74
CA TRP A 443 -31.96 18.73 16.39
C TRP A 443 -30.71 19.27 15.68
N VAL A 444 -29.76 18.38 15.42
CA VAL A 444 -28.49 18.71 14.75
C VAL A 444 -28.54 18.42 13.25
N LEU A 445 -29.31 17.40 12.85
CA LEU A 445 -29.60 17.00 11.47
C LEU A 445 -31.07 16.52 11.37
N PRO A 446 -31.67 16.44 10.17
CA PRO A 446 -33.02 15.87 10.00
C PRO A 446 -33.13 14.43 10.51
N ARG A 447 -34.28 14.05 11.11
CA ARG A 447 -34.46 12.75 11.83
C ARG A 447 -34.17 11.53 10.93
N ASP A 448 -34.58 11.60 9.68
CA ASP A 448 -34.48 10.48 8.73
C ASP A 448 -33.17 10.48 7.93
N THR A 449 -32.16 11.22 8.41
CA THR A 449 -30.86 11.24 7.75
C THR A 449 -30.12 9.93 7.97
N LYS A 450 -29.66 9.32 6.88
CA LYS A 450 -28.77 8.15 6.85
C LYS A 450 -27.40 8.53 6.29
N ILE A 451 -26.39 7.74 6.62
CA ILE A 451 -25.06 7.83 6.02
C ILE A 451 -24.86 6.60 5.14
N ILE A 452 -24.50 6.80 3.88
CA ILE A 452 -24.17 5.72 2.93
C ILE A 452 -22.67 5.76 2.69
N ALA A 453 -21.95 4.89 3.38
CA ALA A 453 -20.50 4.75 3.31
C ALA A 453 -20.10 3.67 2.30
N ILE A 454 -19.49 4.07 1.20
CA ILE A 454 -19.13 3.20 0.06
C ILE A 454 -17.63 2.95 0.04
N TYR A 455 -17.25 1.67 0.05
CA TYR A 455 -15.87 1.25 -0.19
C TYR A 455 -15.68 1.00 -1.70
N PRO A 456 -14.82 1.78 -2.39
CA PRO A 456 -14.58 1.65 -3.81
C PRO A 456 -13.86 0.33 -4.13
N LYS A 457 -14.01 -0.11 -5.38
CA LYS A 457 -13.45 -1.35 -5.96
C LYS A 457 -12.14 -1.80 -5.30
N GLU A 458 -12.16 -3.00 -4.75
CA GLU A 458 -11.01 -3.59 -4.07
C GLU A 458 -10.31 -4.64 -4.91
N LEU A 459 -9.09 -5.00 -4.51
CA LEU A 459 -8.46 -6.22 -5.01
C LEU A 459 -9.20 -7.43 -4.43
N ASN A 460 -9.71 -8.29 -5.31
CA ASN A 460 -10.50 -9.50 -5.03
C ASN A 460 -9.74 -10.59 -4.28
N GLU A 461 -9.21 -10.32 -3.08
CA GLU A 461 -8.53 -11.36 -2.29
C GLU A 461 -9.36 -11.91 -1.13
N THR A 462 -10.46 -11.26 -0.70
CA THR A 462 -11.47 -11.86 0.20
C THR A 462 -12.72 -10.98 0.31
N GLU A 463 -13.91 -11.58 0.37
CA GLU A 463 -15.27 -11.00 0.54
C GLU A 463 -15.49 -10.12 1.82
N SER A 464 -14.44 -9.69 2.52
CA SER A 464 -14.52 -9.29 3.94
C SER A 464 -13.86 -7.96 4.27
N SER A 465 -13.65 -7.08 3.31
CA SER A 465 -12.92 -5.82 3.54
C SER A 465 -13.64 -4.80 4.40
N ILE A 466 -14.94 -4.59 4.18
CA ILE A 466 -15.79 -3.78 5.04
C ILE A 466 -15.88 -4.39 6.44
N LEU A 467 -15.85 -5.72 6.53
CA LEU A 467 -15.81 -6.48 7.79
C LEU A 467 -14.43 -6.46 8.47
N HIS A 468 -13.36 -6.22 7.72
CA HIS A 468 -11.99 -6.10 8.19
C HIS A 468 -11.61 -4.66 8.55
N ASP A 469 -12.34 -3.68 8.05
CA ASP A 469 -12.41 -2.36 8.62
C ASP A 469 -13.26 -2.45 9.92
N ILE A 470 -12.59 -2.88 11.00
CA ILE A 470 -13.09 -3.39 12.30
C ILE A 470 -14.08 -2.48 13.09
N PHE A 471 -14.67 -1.45 12.51
CA PHE A 471 -15.16 -0.32 13.29
C PHE A 471 -16.64 -0.10 13.27
N HIS A 472 -17.39 -1.11 13.67
CA HIS A 472 -18.81 -0.95 13.58
C HIS A 472 -19.47 -0.88 14.99
N SER A 473 -18.84 -1.34 16.07
CA SER A 473 -19.47 -1.31 17.41
C SER A 473 -19.78 0.10 17.95
N SER A 474 -19.08 1.12 17.45
CA SER A 474 -19.28 2.54 17.79
C SER A 474 -20.18 3.30 16.80
N ILE A 475 -20.66 2.64 15.75
CA ILE A 475 -21.44 3.26 14.68
C ILE A 475 -22.93 2.97 14.94
N SER A 476 -23.76 4.02 14.90
CA SER A 476 -25.21 3.97 15.07
C SER A 476 -25.92 3.26 13.92
N ASN A 477 -27.15 2.79 14.17
CA ASN A 477 -28.05 2.17 13.18
C ASN A 477 -28.47 3.09 12.02
N ASN A 478 -27.86 4.27 11.85
CA ASN A 478 -28.13 5.18 10.74
C ASN A 478 -27.03 5.15 9.66
N VAL A 479 -26.04 4.26 9.80
CA VAL A 479 -24.97 4.10 8.82
C VAL A 479 -25.16 2.82 8.02
N ILE A 480 -25.12 2.98 6.71
CA ILE A 480 -25.15 1.95 5.71
C ILE A 480 -23.74 1.80 5.15
N LEU A 481 -23.20 0.59 5.20
CA LEU A 481 -21.90 0.26 4.61
C LEU A 481 -22.12 -0.59 3.37
N MET A 482 -21.46 -0.26 2.27
CA MET A 482 -21.58 -1.01 1.04
C MET A 482 -20.26 -1.05 0.26
N ARG A 483 -20.03 -2.12 -0.49
CA ARG A 483 -18.98 -2.13 -1.51
C ARG A 483 -19.57 -1.61 -2.81
N GLU A 484 -18.74 -0.94 -3.61
CA GLU A 484 -19.15 -0.47 -4.93
C GLU A 484 -19.60 -1.62 -5.86
N GLU A 485 -19.01 -2.82 -5.70
CA GLU A 485 -19.40 -4.01 -6.47
C GLU A 485 -20.80 -4.54 -6.12
N ASP A 486 -21.23 -4.38 -4.87
CA ASP A 486 -22.54 -4.84 -4.39
C ASP A 486 -23.69 -4.01 -4.99
N ILE A 487 -23.40 -2.82 -5.53
CA ILE A 487 -24.40 -1.96 -6.18
C ILE A 487 -25.03 -2.64 -7.40
N LYS A 488 -24.25 -3.44 -8.16
CA LYS A 488 -24.71 -4.06 -9.42
C LYS A 488 -25.65 -5.24 -9.22
N GLN A 489 -25.42 -6.03 -8.17
CA GLN A 489 -26.26 -7.19 -7.86
C GLN A 489 -27.33 -6.84 -6.82
N PHE A 490 -27.21 -5.67 -6.19
CA PHE A 490 -27.97 -5.23 -5.01
C PHE A 490 -28.39 -6.40 -4.13
N ASN A 491 -27.40 -7.21 -3.79
CA ASN A 491 -27.42 -7.98 -2.57
C ASN A 491 -26.55 -7.20 -1.59
N PRO A 492 -27.00 -6.02 -1.11
CA PRO A 492 -26.26 -5.31 -0.09
C PRO A 492 -26.22 -6.22 1.12
N GLN A 493 -25.10 -6.88 1.32
CA GLN A 493 -24.83 -7.49 2.60
C GLN A 493 -24.66 -6.34 3.58
N PHE A 494 -25.75 -5.87 4.18
CA PHE A 494 -25.64 -4.85 5.23
C PHE A 494 -24.98 -5.50 6.41
N TYR A 495 -23.84 -4.95 6.77
CA TYR A 495 -23.19 -5.32 8.01
C TYR A 495 -23.78 -4.45 9.13
N ASP A 496 -25.02 -4.75 9.56
CA ASP A 496 -25.44 -4.33 10.89
C ASP A 496 -24.56 -5.10 11.89
N ILE A 497 -23.82 -4.36 12.69
CA ILE A 497 -22.84 -4.88 13.64
C ILE A 497 -23.47 -5.81 14.66
N LYS A 498 -24.70 -5.48 15.04
CA LYS A 498 -25.45 -6.22 16.03
C LYS A 498 -26.17 -7.40 15.40
N GLN A 499 -26.36 -7.39 14.08
CA GLN A 499 -27.05 -8.44 13.35
C GLN A 499 -26.15 -9.03 12.28
N ARG A 500 -25.53 -10.15 12.63
CA ARG A 500 -24.68 -10.94 11.73
C ARG A 500 -25.45 -11.65 10.59
N GLU A 501 -26.60 -11.13 10.20
CA GLU A 501 -27.47 -11.72 9.19
C GLU A 501 -27.86 -10.66 8.16
N LEU A 502 -27.77 -11.06 6.90
CA LEU A 502 -28.13 -10.29 5.72
C LEU A 502 -29.57 -9.75 5.85
N ARG A 503 -29.74 -8.52 6.33
CA ARG A 503 -31.02 -7.82 6.17
C ARG A 503 -31.12 -7.29 4.75
N MET A 504 -32.31 -7.26 4.16
CA MET A 504 -32.50 -6.53 2.91
C MET A 504 -32.66 -5.04 3.20
N PHE A 505 -32.35 -4.18 2.20
CA PHE A 505 -32.30 -2.72 2.37
C PHE A 505 -33.62 -2.15 2.87
N GLU A 506 -34.74 -2.74 2.46
CA GLU A 506 -36.08 -2.29 2.85
C GLU A 506 -36.38 -2.58 4.33
N ASP A 507 -35.85 -3.68 4.90
CA ASP A 507 -36.04 -4.03 6.32
C ASP A 507 -35.28 -3.11 7.28
N PHE A 508 -34.27 -2.39 6.78
CA PHE A 508 -33.50 -1.43 7.58
C PHE A 508 -34.26 -0.11 7.83
N PHE A 509 -35.29 0.17 7.03
CA PHE A 509 -36.10 1.39 7.12
C PHE A 509 -37.50 1.17 7.71
N ASN A 510 -37.77 -0.05 8.21
CA ASN A 510 -38.92 -0.40 9.03
C ASN A 510 -38.53 -0.30 10.51
#